data_AF-A2E174-F1
#
_entry.id   AF-A2E174-F1
#
_cell.length_a   1.000
_cell.length_b   1.000
_cell.length_c   1.000
_cell.angle_alpha   90.00
_cell.angle_beta   90.00
_cell.angle_gamma   90.00
#
_symmetry.space_group_name_H-M   'P 1'
#
loop_
_entity.id
_entity.type
_entity.pdbx_description
1 polymer ?
#
loop_
_entity_poly.entity_id
_entity_poly.type
_entity_poly.pdbx_seq_one_letter_code
_entity_poly.pdbx_strand_id
1 'polypeptide(L)'
;MSEHEPVAITKTRKRNGVTQYFVIYSDTKDGKGQWVKETDLKCQSLIEQFEGTEIDKKKVARKPSATPPRRIQKIAGAMEINNEIVFLVKFTDSENFENVSHADMKSRYTKSLLAYYEQHIFVVDE
;
A
#
# COMPACT_ATOMS: atom_id res chain seq x y z
N MET A 1 -8.74 35.57 17.76
CA MET A 1 -8.12 34.23 17.90
C MET A 1 -7.63 33.88 16.51
N SER A 2 -6.32 33.74 16.31
CA SER A 2 -5.75 33.53 14.97
C SER A 2 -6.15 32.12 14.48
N GLU A 3 -7.01 32.06 13.47
CA GLU A 3 -7.43 30.82 12.83
C GLU A 3 -6.31 30.33 11.91
N HIS A 4 -5.40 29.52 12.44
CA HIS A 4 -4.40 28.85 11.62
C HIS A 4 -5.09 27.72 10.84
N GLU A 5 -5.16 27.85 9.52
CA GLU A 5 -5.78 26.85 8.65
C GLU A 5 -4.84 25.64 8.46
N PRO A 6 -5.29 24.41 8.75
CA PRO A 6 -4.48 23.22 8.55
C PRO A 6 -4.30 22.95 7.05
N VAL A 7 -3.05 22.75 6.63
CA VAL A 7 -2.69 22.52 5.21
C VAL A 7 -2.53 21.03 4.92
N ALA A 8 -1.84 20.31 5.80
CA ALA A 8 -1.51 18.91 5.55
C ALA A 8 -1.35 18.10 6.83
N ILE A 9 -1.72 16.82 6.76
CA ILE A 9 -1.39 15.81 7.77
C ILE A 9 -0.27 14.96 7.23
N THR A 10 0.79 14.77 8.02
CA THR A 10 1.98 14.02 7.57
C THR A 10 2.27 12.78 8.40
N LYS A 11 1.78 12.72 9.64
CA LYS A 11 2.01 11.59 10.55
C LYS A 11 0.79 11.33 11.42
N THR A 12 0.65 10.08 11.85
CA THR A 12 -0.30 9.68 12.89
C THR A 12 0.43 8.97 14.02
N ARG A 13 -0.07 9.11 15.25
CA ARG A 13 0.36 8.34 16.42
C ARG A 13 -0.82 8.02 17.31
N LYS A 14 -0.74 6.92 18.05
CA LYS A 14 -1.70 6.58 19.10
C LYS A 14 -1.05 6.80 20.46
N ARG A 15 -1.63 7.67 21.30
CA ARG A 15 -1.15 7.93 22.67
C ARG A 15 -2.34 7.84 23.62
N ASN A 16 -2.24 6.98 24.64
CA ASN A 16 -3.29 6.73 25.63
C ASN A 16 -4.65 6.39 25.00
N GLY A 17 -4.65 5.58 23.94
CA GLY A 17 -5.87 5.18 23.22
C GLY A 17 -6.41 6.22 22.22
N VAL A 18 -5.92 7.46 22.25
CA VAL A 18 -6.36 8.55 21.37
C VAL A 18 -5.46 8.67 20.15
N THR A 19 -6.05 8.73 18.97
CA THR A 19 -5.35 9.01 17.70
C THR A 19 -5.01 10.50 17.63
N GLN A 20 -3.76 10.80 17.32
CA GLN A 20 -3.26 12.16 17.13
C GLN A 20 -2.59 12.28 15.76
N TYR A 21 -2.92 13.35 15.06
CA TYR A 21 -2.39 13.68 13.74
C TYR A 21 -1.36 14.80 13.85
N PHE A 22 -0.28 14.71 13.08
CA PHE A 22 0.71 15.78 12.97
C PHE A 22 0.32 16.70 11.82
N VAL A 23 -0.20 17.86 12.19
CA VAL A 23 -0.81 18.84 11.30
C VAL A 23 0.18 19.96 11.04
N ILE A 24 0.42 20.27 9.77
CA ILE A 24 1.20 21.42 9.33
C ILE A 24 0.22 22.53 8.95
N TYR A 25 0.47 23.75 9.42
CA TYR A 25 -0.37 24.92 9.19
C TYR A 25 0.28 25.86 8.17
N SER A 26 -0.54 26.68 7.50
CA SER A 26 -0.10 27.56 6.41
C SER A 26 0.91 28.63 6.83
N ASP A 27 0.87 29.05 8.10
CA ASP A 27 1.72 30.07 8.70
C ASP A 27 3.10 29.52 9.14
N THR A 28 3.24 28.20 9.28
CA THR A 28 4.49 27.56 9.67
C THR A 28 5.44 27.38 8.48
N LYS A 29 6.21 28.44 8.16
CA LYS A 29 7.27 28.43 7.12
C LYS A 29 8.36 27.37 7.32
N ASP A 30 8.52 26.85 8.54
CA ASP A 30 9.55 25.85 8.90
C ASP A 30 9.07 24.38 8.81
N GLY A 31 7.82 24.12 8.38
CA GLY A 31 7.25 22.77 8.42
C GLY A 31 7.07 22.21 9.84
N LYS A 32 7.06 23.09 10.86
CA LYS A 32 6.82 22.74 12.26
C LYS A 32 5.33 22.46 12.46
N GLY A 33 4.95 21.19 12.33
CA GLY A 33 3.60 20.75 12.65
C GLY A 33 3.36 20.57 14.16
N GLN A 34 2.08 20.49 14.52
CA GLN A 34 1.63 20.20 15.88
C GLN A 34 0.87 18.88 15.93
N TRP A 35 0.97 18.17 17.05
CA TRP A 35 0.14 17.00 17.32
C TRP A 35 -1.24 17.42 17.82
N VAL A 36 -2.27 17.15 17.03
CA VAL A 36 -3.66 17.49 17.31
C VAL A 36 -4.47 16.20 17.44
N LYS A 37 -5.40 16.13 18.40
CA LYS A 37 -6.28 14.97 18.52
C LYS A 37 -7.25 14.94 17.36
N GLU A 38 -7.68 13.74 16.98
CA GLU A 38 -8.73 13.55 15.97
C GLU A 38 -10.00 14.34 16.29
N THR A 39 -10.44 14.36 17.56
CA THR A 39 -11.61 15.12 18.02
C THR A 39 -11.47 16.63 17.88
N ASP A 40 -10.25 17.13 17.87
CA ASP A 40 -9.95 18.57 17.85
C ASP A 40 -9.67 19.04 16.41
N LEU A 41 -9.56 18.10 15.46
CA LEU A 41 -9.29 18.37 14.06
C LEU A 41 -10.60 18.53 13.28
N LYS A 42 -10.91 19.75 12.87
CA LYS A 42 -12.16 20.07 12.15
C LYS A 42 -12.18 19.60 10.69
N CYS A 43 -11.04 19.25 10.12
CA CYS A 43 -10.89 18.94 8.70
C CYS A 43 -10.84 17.43 8.46
N GLN A 44 -12.02 16.80 8.37
CA GLN A 44 -12.16 15.37 8.08
C GLN A 44 -11.56 14.98 6.72
N SER A 45 -11.63 15.86 5.72
CA SER A 45 -11.07 15.62 4.37
C SER A 45 -9.56 15.39 4.37
N LEU A 46 -8.80 16.09 5.22
CA LEU A 46 -7.35 15.91 5.35
C LEU A 46 -7.01 14.57 6.02
N ILE A 47 -7.85 14.12 6.96
CA ILE A 47 -7.72 12.82 7.60
C ILE A 47 -7.92 11.72 6.56
N GLU A 48 -9.00 11.80 5.78
CA GLU A 48 -9.32 10.82 4.74
C GLU A 48 -8.21 10.69 3.70
N GLN A 49 -7.64 11.83 3.24
CA GLN A 49 -6.50 11.81 2.32
C GLN A 49 -5.27 11.13 2.94
N PHE A 50 -4.94 11.46 4.19
CA PHE A 50 -3.81 10.86 4.87
C PHE A 50 -4.01 9.35 5.11
N GLU A 51 -5.18 8.95 5.60
CA GLU A 51 -5.50 7.54 5.84
C GLU A 51 -5.53 6.73 4.55
N GLY A 52 -6.06 7.28 3.44
CA GLY A 52 -5.99 6.65 2.12
C GLY A 52 -4.55 6.33 1.72
N THR A 53 -3.63 7.29 1.83
CA THR A 53 -2.21 7.06 1.52
C THR A 53 -1.55 6.05 2.47
N GLU A 54 -1.92 6.02 3.75
CA GLU A 54 -1.36 5.07 4.72
C GLU A 54 -1.91 3.65 4.52
N ILE A 55 -3.16 3.51 4.09
CA ILE A 55 -3.74 2.23 3.69
C ILE A 55 -2.97 1.68 2.49
N ASP A 56 -2.71 2.50 1.49
CA ASP A 56 -1.97 2.06 0.29
C ASP A 56 -0.52 1.69 0.62
N LYS A 57 0.16 2.47 1.47
CA LYS A 57 1.50 2.08 1.99
C LYS A 57 1.46 0.77 2.79
N LYS A 58 0.44 0.55 3.61
CA LYS A 58 0.31 -0.69 4.41
C LYS A 58 -0.01 -1.91 3.54
N LYS A 59 -0.74 -1.76 2.44
CA LYS A 59 -0.93 -2.84 1.45
C LYS A 59 0.42 -3.27 0.87
N VAL A 60 1.32 -2.32 0.61
CA VAL A 60 2.69 -2.60 0.10
C VAL A 60 3.62 -3.18 1.18
N ALA A 61 3.39 -2.88 2.47
CA ALA A 61 4.27 -3.25 3.58
C ALA A 61 3.80 -4.47 4.41
N ARG A 62 2.85 -5.28 3.93
CA ARG A 62 2.46 -6.52 4.64
C ARG A 62 3.68 -7.43 4.78
N LYS A 63 4.21 -7.52 6.01
CA LYS A 63 5.24 -8.49 6.41
C LYS A 63 4.79 -9.90 5.96
N PRO A 64 5.69 -10.74 5.42
CA PRO A 64 5.33 -12.11 5.07
C PRO A 64 4.78 -12.78 6.33
N SER A 65 3.56 -13.32 6.22
CA SER A 65 2.96 -14.14 7.27
C SER A 65 3.93 -15.28 7.60
N ALA A 66 4.03 -15.66 8.89
CA ALA A 66 4.93 -16.73 9.35
C ALA A 66 4.66 -18.12 8.74
N THR A 67 3.61 -18.25 7.94
CA THR A 67 3.30 -19.43 7.15
C THR A 67 4.21 -19.51 5.91
N PRO A 68 4.87 -20.65 5.65
CA PRO A 68 5.66 -20.82 4.44
C PRO A 68 4.79 -20.60 3.19
N PRO A 69 5.33 -19.95 2.14
CA PRO A 69 4.58 -19.70 0.92
C PRO A 69 4.23 -21.01 0.20
N ARG A 70 3.00 -21.10 -0.34
CA ARG A 70 2.49 -22.28 -1.07
C ARG A 70 3.29 -22.49 -2.35
N ARG A 71 3.47 -23.73 -2.81
CA ARG A 71 4.23 -23.96 -4.05
C ARG A 71 3.39 -23.59 -5.27
N ILE A 72 3.91 -22.71 -6.12
CA ILE A 72 3.29 -22.40 -7.42
C ILE A 72 3.50 -23.57 -8.37
N GLN A 73 2.43 -24.00 -9.01
CA GLN A 73 2.46 -24.95 -10.14
C GLN A 73 2.65 -24.21 -11.46
N LYS A 74 1.88 -23.14 -11.71
CA LYS A 74 1.93 -22.36 -12.95
C LYS A 74 1.40 -20.95 -12.74
N ILE A 75 1.98 -19.97 -13.45
CA ILE A 75 1.40 -18.63 -13.65
C ILE A 75 0.75 -18.66 -15.03
N ALA A 76 -0.57 -18.50 -15.10
CA ALA A 76 -1.33 -18.58 -16.35
C ALA A 76 -1.31 -17.28 -17.14
N GLY A 77 -1.21 -16.14 -16.46
CA GLY A 77 -1.19 -14.83 -17.10
C GLY A 77 -1.14 -13.70 -16.08
N ALA A 78 -1.03 -12.48 -16.60
CA ALA A 78 -1.10 -11.24 -15.86
C ALA A 78 -2.23 -10.38 -16.43
N MET A 79 -2.93 -9.67 -15.55
CA MET A 79 -4.01 -8.74 -15.89
C MET A 79 -3.80 -7.44 -15.13
N GLU A 80 -4.24 -6.33 -15.71
CA GLU A 80 -4.27 -5.04 -15.02
C GLU A 80 -5.67 -4.80 -14.47
N ILE A 81 -5.78 -4.63 -13.15
CA ILE A 81 -7.04 -4.35 -12.44
C ILE A 81 -6.78 -3.12 -11.57
N ASN A 82 -7.52 -2.04 -11.80
CA ASN A 82 -7.37 -0.77 -11.04
C ASN A 82 -5.92 -0.26 -10.99
N ASN A 83 -5.20 -0.31 -12.12
CA ASN A 83 -3.80 0.09 -12.22
C ASN A 83 -2.84 -0.76 -11.37
N GLU A 84 -3.26 -1.96 -10.97
CA GLU A 84 -2.45 -2.97 -10.27
C GLU A 84 -2.33 -4.23 -11.13
N ILE A 85 -1.11 -4.75 -11.28
CA ILE A 85 -0.86 -6.01 -11.98
C ILE A 85 -1.21 -7.18 -11.05
N VAL A 86 -2.12 -8.04 -11.52
CA VAL A 86 -2.57 -9.24 -10.82
C VAL A 86 -2.25 -10.47 -11.67
N PHE A 87 -1.70 -11.49 -11.05
CA PHE A 87 -1.33 -12.75 -11.68
C PHE A 87 -2.38 -13.81 -11.42
N LEU A 88 -2.76 -14.54 -12.46
CA LEU A 88 -3.59 -15.73 -12.33
C LEU A 88 -2.70 -16.93 -12.06
N VAL A 89 -2.71 -17.45 -10.84
CA VAL A 89 -1.75 -18.44 -10.34
C VAL A 89 -2.46 -19.74 -9.98
N LYS A 90 -1.89 -20.86 -10.42
CA LYS A 90 -2.24 -22.20 -9.99
C LYS A 90 -1.24 -22.66 -8.93
N PHE A 91 -1.72 -22.94 -7.73
CA PHE A 91 -0.91 -23.56 -6.68
C PHE A 91 -1.00 -25.10 -6.76
N THR A 92 0.03 -25.79 -6.29
CA THR A 92 0.09 -27.27 -6.36
C THR A 92 -0.93 -27.97 -5.47
N ASP A 93 -1.38 -27.29 -4.42
CA ASP A 93 -2.38 -27.74 -3.44
C ASP A 93 -3.79 -27.18 -3.72
N SER A 94 -3.97 -26.45 -4.83
CA SER A 94 -5.26 -25.88 -5.23
C SER A 94 -5.75 -26.54 -6.51
N GLU A 95 -7.03 -26.85 -6.60
CA GLU A 95 -7.67 -27.25 -7.86
C GLU A 95 -8.06 -26.06 -8.75
N ASN A 96 -8.13 -24.85 -8.17
CA ASN A 96 -8.53 -23.64 -8.87
C ASN A 96 -7.34 -22.71 -9.13
N PHE A 97 -7.55 -21.74 -10.03
CA PHE A 97 -6.66 -20.60 -10.17
C PHE A 97 -7.05 -19.52 -9.17
N GLU A 98 -6.04 -18.82 -8.66
CA GLU A 98 -6.17 -17.78 -7.66
C GLU A 98 -5.48 -16.51 -8.16
N ASN A 99 -6.07 -15.35 -7.84
CA ASN A 99 -5.48 -14.05 -8.16
C ASN A 99 -4.44 -13.68 -7.09
N VAL A 100 -3.22 -13.38 -7.51
CA VAL A 100 -2.12 -12.97 -6.63
C VAL A 100 -1.58 -11.63 -7.10
N SER A 101 -1.48 -10.65 -6.19
CA SER A 101 -0.97 -9.31 -6.53
C SER A 101 0.51 -9.35 -6.91
N HIS A 102 0.95 -8.37 -7.70
CA HIS A 102 2.37 -8.19 -7.98
C HIS A 102 3.21 -8.05 -6.70
N ALA A 103 2.68 -7.36 -5.68
CA ALA A 103 3.37 -7.19 -4.39
C ALA A 103 3.62 -8.55 -3.70
N ASP A 104 2.61 -9.42 -3.65
CA ASP A 104 2.76 -10.76 -3.05
C ASP A 104 3.65 -11.67 -3.91
N MET A 105 3.53 -11.61 -5.24
CA MET A 105 4.40 -12.35 -6.15
C MET A 105 5.87 -11.95 -5.98
N LYS A 106 6.16 -10.65 -5.92
CA LYS A 106 7.52 -10.12 -5.72
C LYS A 106 8.10 -10.53 -4.38
N SER A 107 7.29 -10.49 -3.32
CA SER A 107 7.72 -10.78 -1.95
C SER A 107 7.92 -12.28 -1.67
N ARG A 108 7.04 -13.13 -2.20
CA ARG A 108 6.98 -14.55 -1.83
C ARG A 108 7.41 -15.51 -2.94
N TYR A 109 7.32 -15.09 -4.19
CA TYR A 109 7.43 -15.95 -5.37
C TYR A 109 8.38 -15.38 -6.44
N THR A 110 9.42 -14.66 -6.02
CA THR A 110 10.30 -13.88 -6.91
C THR A 110 10.89 -14.72 -8.04
N LYS A 111 11.35 -15.95 -7.75
CA LYS A 111 11.93 -16.84 -8.78
C LYS A 111 10.91 -17.23 -9.85
N SER A 112 9.71 -17.60 -9.44
CA SER A 112 8.62 -17.95 -10.38
C SER A 112 8.15 -16.72 -11.17
N LEU A 113 8.12 -15.54 -10.53
CA LEU A 113 7.77 -14.29 -11.19
C LEU A 113 8.80 -13.89 -12.26
N LEU A 114 10.10 -14.03 -11.99
CA LEU A 114 11.16 -13.77 -12.96
C LEU A 114 11.06 -14.72 -14.16
N ALA A 115 10.90 -16.02 -13.92
CA ALA A 115 10.74 -17.01 -14.99
C ALA A 115 9.52 -16.71 -15.89
N TYR A 116 8.42 -16.23 -15.29
CA TYR A 116 7.26 -15.79 -16.06
C TYR A 116 7.60 -14.59 -16.94
N TYR A 117 8.28 -13.56 -16.41
CA TYR A 117 8.71 -12.42 -17.21
C TYR A 117 9.68 -12.82 -18.33
N GLU A 118 10.68 -13.65 -18.07
CA GLU A 118 11.62 -14.13 -19.09
C GLU A 118 10.93 -14.81 -20.28
N GLN A 119 9.80 -15.49 -20.03
CA GLN A 119 9.00 -16.15 -21.06
C GLN A 119 8.03 -15.22 -21.81
N HIS A 120 7.70 -14.07 -21.24
CA HIS A 120 6.62 -13.19 -21.73
C HIS A 120 7.07 -11.75 -22.02
N ILE A 121 8.34 -11.40 -21.78
CA ILE A 121 8.95 -10.18 -22.31
C ILE A 121 9.09 -10.38 -23.81
N PHE A 122 8.15 -9.80 -24.56
CA PHE A 122 8.38 -9.53 -25.98
C PHE A 122 9.33 -8.34 -26.05
N VAL A 123 10.52 -8.53 -26.62
CA VAL A 123 11.31 -7.41 -27.13
C VAL A 123 10.43 -6.75 -28.18
N VAL A 124 9.97 -5.54 -27.89
CA VAL A 124 9.35 -4.70 -28.92
C VAL A 124 10.53 -4.26 -29.78
N ASP A 125 10.74 -4.94 -30.91
CA ASP A 125 11.67 -4.45 -31.93
C ASP A 125 11.20 -3.06 -32.38
N GLU A 126 12.14 -2.11 -32.35
CA GLU A 126 11.99 -0.71 -32.75
C GLU A 126 11.84 -0.56 -34.28
#